data_AF-A0A3C0Y332-F1
#
_entry.id   AF-A0A3C0Y332-F1
#
_cell.length_a   1.000
_cell.length_b   1.000
_cell.length_c   1.000
_cell.angle_alpha   90.00
_cell.angle_beta   90.00
_cell.angle_gamma   90.00
#
_symmetry.space_group_name_H-M   'P 1'
#
loop_
_entity.id
_entity.type
_entity.pdbx_description
1 polymer ?
#
loop_
_entity_poly.entity_id
_entity_poly.type
_entity_poly.pdbx_seq_one_letter_code
_entity_poly.pdbx_strand_id
1 'polypeptide(L)' 'MSERNPIIAITGSSGAGTTSVTRTFENIFRREGVNAATIEGDSFHRYDRAEMKRKAAEAEAAGNNNFSHFG' A
#
# COMPACT_ATOMS: atom_id res chain seq x y z
N MET A 1 -13.48 -9.33 -12.41
CA MET A 1 -12.03 -9.37 -12.71
C MET A 1 -11.87 -9.46 -14.21
N SER A 2 -10.96 -8.67 -14.81
CA SER A 2 -10.74 -8.70 -16.25
C SER A 2 -9.95 -9.95 -16.64
N GLU A 3 -10.47 -10.74 -17.58
CA GLU A 3 -9.74 -11.89 -18.14
C GLU A 3 -8.55 -11.44 -18.99
N ARG A 4 -8.68 -10.29 -19.67
CA ARG A 4 -7.64 -9.75 -20.57
C ARG A 4 -6.52 -9.03 -19.83
N ASN A 5 -6.83 -8.46 -18.66
CA ASN A 5 -5.91 -7.66 -17.85
C ASN A 5 -6.09 -8.03 -16.36
N PRO A 6 -5.61 -9.21 -15.94
CA PRO A 6 -5.78 -9.67 -14.58
C PRO A 6 -5.03 -8.77 -13.59
N ILE A 7 -5.59 -8.60 -12.39
CA ILE A 7 -5.00 -7.82 -11.30
C ILE A 7 -4.82 -8.75 -10.11
N ILE A 8 -3.64 -8.73 -9.48
CA ILE A 8 -3.40 -9.40 -8.20
C ILE A 8 -3.31 -8.32 -7.13
N ALA A 9 -4.20 -8.40 -6.14
CA ALA A 9 -4.22 -7.47 -5.02
C ALA A 9 -3.66 -8.16 -3.77
N ILE A 10 -2.52 -7.68 -3.29
CA ILE A 10 -1.91 -8.10 -2.02
C ILE A 10 -2.26 -7.02 -0.99
N THR A 11 -3.07 -7.37 0.00
CA THR A 11 -3.51 -6.46 1.07
C THR A 11 -3.04 -6.96 2.43
N GLY A 12 -2.73 -6.04 3.33
CA GLY A 12 -2.25 -6.32 4.68
C GLY A 12 -1.85 -5.04 5.41
N SER A 13 -1.79 -5.11 6.74
CA SER A 13 -1.29 -4.01 7.55
C SER A 13 0.22 -3.83 7.38
N SER A 14 0.73 -2.67 7.81
CA SER A 14 2.17 -2.45 7.90
C SER A 14 2.82 -3.53 8.76
N GLY A 15 3.87 -4.19 8.23
CA GLY A 15 4.54 -5.30 8.88
C GLY A 15 3.92 -6.69 8.64
N ALA A 16 2.79 -6.80 7.93
CA ALA A 16 2.15 -8.10 7.62
C ALA A 16 2.91 -8.96 6.57
N GLY A 17 4.12 -8.55 6.18
CA GLY A 17 4.94 -9.30 5.21
C GLY A 17 4.58 -9.04 3.75
N THR A 18 3.83 -7.99 3.43
CA THR A 18 3.45 -7.63 2.04
C THR A 18 4.66 -7.52 1.12
N THR A 19 5.75 -6.90 1.57
CA THR A 19 7.02 -6.83 0.82
C THR A 19 7.57 -8.21 0.45
N SER A 20 7.50 -9.18 1.37
CA SER A 20 7.96 -10.55 1.12
C SER A 20 7.09 -11.23 0.06
N VAL A 21 5.76 -11.06 0.15
CA VAL A 21 4.81 -11.62 -0.82
C VAL A 21 5.02 -10.98 -2.20
N THR A 22 5.19 -9.66 -2.28
CA THR A 22 5.50 -8.96 -3.55
C THR A 22 6.75 -9.56 -4.21
N ARG A 23 7.83 -9.76 -3.46
CA ARG A 23 9.07 -10.40 -3.97
C ARG A 23 8.84 -11.83 -4.43
N THR A 24 7.99 -12.59 -3.75
CA THR A 24 7.63 -13.94 -4.21
C THR A 24 6.94 -13.90 -5.57
N PHE A 25 6.01 -12.98 -5.79
CA PHE A 25 5.35 -12.82 -7.09
C PHE A 25 6.30 -12.32 -8.17
N GLU A 26 7.19 -11.38 -7.87
CA GLU A 26 8.25 -10.95 -8.80
C GLU A 26 9.10 -12.13 -9.28
N ASN A 27 9.50 -13.03 -8.36
CA ASN A 27 10.25 -14.23 -8.71
C ASN A 27 9.44 -15.21 -9.56
N ILE A 28 8.15 -15.39 -9.26
CA ILE A 28 7.25 -16.22 -10.07
C ILE A 28 7.13 -15.64 -11.48
N PHE A 29 6.81 -14.35 -11.61
CA PHE A 29 6.66 -13.70 -12.91
C PHE A 29 7.94 -13.75 -13.74
N ARG A 30 9.09 -13.55 -13.10
CA ARG A 30 10.38 -13.73 -13.76
C ARG A 30 10.58 -15.15 -14.29
N ARG A 31 10.20 -16.18 -13.51
CA ARG A 31 10.32 -17.59 -13.92
C ARG A 31 9.36 -17.95 -15.05
N GLU A 32 8.14 -17.44 -14.99
CA GLU A 32 7.07 -17.72 -15.97
C GLU A 32 7.13 -16.80 -17.21
N GLY A 33 8.08 -15.86 -17.28
CA GLY A 33 8.20 -14.91 -18.39
C GLY A 33 7.05 -13.89 -18.47
N VAL A 34 6.38 -13.63 -17.36
CA VAL A 34 5.27 -12.67 -17.26
C VAL A 34 5.83 -11.28 -17.01
N ASN A 35 5.51 -10.31 -17.88
CA ASN A 35 5.82 -8.91 -17.66
C ASN A 35 4.66 -8.25 -16.91
N ALA A 36 4.84 -7.99 -15.62
CA ALA A 36 3.82 -7.39 -14.75
C ALA A 36 4.21 -5.95 -14.36
N ALA A 37 3.22 -5.07 -14.31
CA ALA A 37 3.36 -3.77 -13.67
C ALA A 37 3.07 -3.89 -12.17
N THR A 38 3.93 -3.28 -11.35
CA THR A 38 3.77 -3.25 -9.89
C THR A 38 3.30 -1.86 -9.46
N ILE A 39 2.32 -1.81 -8.55
CA ILE A 39 1.84 -0.58 -7.95
C ILE A 39 1.96 -0.72 -6.42
N GLU A 40 2.68 0.21 -5.78
CA GLU A 40 2.84 0.22 -4.33
C GLU A 40 1.64 0.93 -3.66
N GLY A 41 1.13 0.35 -2.57
CA GLY A 41 -0.07 0.87 -1.90
C GLY A 41 0.14 2.26 -1.27
N ASP A 42 1.36 2.59 -0.88
CA ASP A 42 1.72 3.89 -0.32
C ASP A 42 1.62 5.04 -1.33
N SER A 43 1.63 4.71 -2.64
CA SER A 43 1.41 5.67 -3.74
C SER A 43 0.01 6.28 -3.71
N PHE A 44 -0.92 5.70 -2.95
CA PHE A 44 -2.28 6.21 -2.76
C PHE A 44 -2.49 6.91 -1.41
N HIS A 45 -1.44 7.16 -0.64
CA HIS A 45 -1.57 7.99 0.55
C HIS A 45 -1.99 9.41 0.17
N ARG A 46 -3.04 9.90 0.84
CA ARG A 46 -3.60 11.24 0.61
C ARG A 46 -2.63 12.37 0.95
N TYR A 47 -1.75 12.13 1.92
CA TYR A 47 -0.82 13.11 2.46
C TYR A 47 0.61 12.56 2.36
N ASP A 48 1.55 13.44 2.03
CA ASP A 48 2.96 13.11 2.18
C ASP A 48 3.33 12.97 3.67
N ARG A 49 4.57 12.56 3.96
CA ARG A 49 5.02 12.33 5.34
C ARG A 49 4.97 13.58 6.22
N ALA A 50 5.26 14.76 5.67
CA ALA A 50 5.27 16.01 6.44
C ALA A 50 3.82 16.47 6.71
N GLU A 51 2.97 16.39 5.69
CA GLU A 51 1.55 16.71 5.79
C GLU A 51 0.83 15.78 6.76
N MET A 52 1.10 14.48 6.71
CA MET A 52 0.47 13.49 7.58
C MET A 52 0.78 13.80 9.05
N LYS A 53 2.05 14.11 9.37
CA LYS A 53 2.47 14.50 10.73
C LYS A 53 1.75 15.76 11.20
N ARG A 54 1.66 16.78 10.35
CA ARG A 54 0.94 18.02 10.68
C ARG A 54 -0.54 17.74 10.93
N LYS A 55 -1.18 16.97 10.06
CA LYS A 55 -2.60 16.61 10.17
C LYS A 55 -2.90 15.77 11.41
N ALA A 56 -2.00 14.87 11.79
CA ALA A 56 -2.11 14.11 13.03
C ALA A 56 -2.10 15.02 14.25
N ALA A 57 -1.16 15.97 14.33
CA ALA A 57 -1.09 16.92 15.43
C ALA A 57 -2.33 17.85 15.47
N GLU A 58 -2.81 18.32 14.31
CA GLU A 58 -4.06 19.09 14.21
C GLU A 58 -5.27 18.28 14.72
N ALA A 59 -5.36 17.00 14.35
CA ALA A 59 -6.44 16.11 14.77
C ALA A 59 -6.38 15.83 16.28
N GLU A 60 -5.20 15.52 16.81
CA GLU A 60 -4.98 15.29 18.24
C GLU A 60 -5.34 16.53 19.07
N ALA A 61 -4.90 17.73 18.65
CA ALA A 61 -5.26 18.99 19.30
C ALA A 61 -6.77 19.29 19.27
N ALA A 62 -7.47 18.82 18.24
CA ALA A 62 -8.93 18.88 18.13
C ALA A 62 -9.66 17.76 18.90
N GLY A 63 -8.93 16.89 19.61
CA GLY A 63 -9.47 15.78 20.40
C GLY A 63 -9.72 14.49 19.62
N ASN A 64 -9.28 14.40 18.37
CA ASN A 64 -9.38 13.20 17.55
C ASN A 64 -8.09 12.36 17.60
N ASN A 65 -8.09 11.34 18.45
CA ASN A 65 -6.98 10.40 18.62
C ASN A 65 -7.00 9.19 17.66
N ASN A 66 -7.97 9.14 16.73
CA ASN A 66 -8.11 8.02 15.80
C ASN A 66 -7.50 8.30 14.42
N PHE A 67 -7.07 9.53 14.16
CA PHE A 67 -6.58 9.91 12.84
C PHE A 67 -5.35 9.09 12.43
N SER A 68 -5.50 8.31 11.35
CA SER A 68 -4.47 7.39 10.88
C SER A 68 -4.49 7.24 9.35
N HIS A 69 -3.53 6.48 8.80
CA HIS A 69 -3.59 6.07 7.39
C HIS A 69 -4.77 5.14 7.07
N PHE A 70 -5.45 4.59 8.09
CA PHE A 70 -6.56 3.65 7.96
C PHE A 70 -7.93 4.29 8.25
N GLY A 71 -7.98 5.60 8.51
CA GLY A 71 -9.16 6.29 9.02
C GLY A 71 -9.04 6.59 10.51
#